data_AF-A0A170UX59-F1
#
_entry.id   AF-A0A170UX59-F1
#
_cell.length_a   1.000
_cell.length_b   1.000
_cell.length_c   1.000
_cell.angle_alpha   90.00
_cell.angle_beta   90.00
_cell.angle_gamma   90.00
#
_symmetry.space_group_name_H-M   'P 1'
#
loop_
_entity.id
_entity.type
_entity.pdbx_description
1 polymer ?
#
loop_
_entity_poly.entity_id
_entity_poly.type
_entity_poly.pdbx_seq_one_letter_code
_entity_poly.pdbx_strand_id
1 'polypeptide(L)'
;SWKVLFRLTEPRQPFTPLNKLDARIWFSRDVEGMAKFADCRPVFIDATAESTVQGGPIGGQTRASLRNEHLSYIVTWYGVSLGTAFLWYKKFIR
;
A
#
# COMPACT_ATOMS: atom_id res chain seq x y z
N SER A 1 -14.27 17.86 -3.11
CA SER A 1 -12.87 17.88 -2.66
C SER A 1 -12.09 16.82 -3.41
N TRP A 2 -11.35 17.18 -4.46
CA TRP A 2 -10.60 16.22 -5.26
C TRP A 2 -9.32 15.81 -4.51
N LYS A 3 -9.26 14.59 -3.98
CA LYS A 3 -8.05 14.03 -3.38
C LYS A 3 -7.18 13.44 -4.49
N VAL A 4 -6.32 14.26 -5.08
CA VAL A 4 -5.33 13.81 -6.06
C VAL A 4 -4.04 13.47 -5.31
N LEU A 5 -3.54 12.24 -5.48
CA LEU A 5 -2.26 11.80 -4.91
C LEU A 5 -1.15 12.02 -5.93
N PHE A 6 -0.25 12.97 -5.66
CA PHE A 6 0.98 13.14 -6.42
C PHE A 6 2.02 12.10 -5.96
N ARG A 7 2.61 11.39 -6.92
CA ARG A 7 3.65 10.37 -6.67
C ARG A 7 4.91 10.75 -7.46
N LEU A 8 6.05 10.75 -6.79
CA LEU A 8 7.36 10.93 -7.42
C LEU A 8 7.83 9.62 -8.08
N THR A 9 8.87 9.71 -8.92
CA THR A 9 9.57 8.52 -9.46
C THR A 9 10.02 7.61 -8.32
N GLU A 10 9.73 6.32 -8.45
CA GLU A 10 10.16 5.31 -7.48
C GLU A 10 11.55 4.78 -7.87
N PRO A 11 12.53 4.77 -6.96
CA PRO A 11 13.85 4.21 -7.26
C PRO A 11 13.72 2.71 -7.56
N ARG A 12 14.33 2.26 -8.66
CA ARG A 12 14.28 0.85 -9.08
C ARG A 12 14.92 -0.04 -8.01
N GLN A 13 14.19 -1.04 -7.53
CA GLN A 13 14.76 -2.03 -6.62
C GLN A 13 15.67 -3.02 -7.39
N PRO A 14 16.71 -3.58 -6.76
CA PRO A 14 17.70 -4.43 -7.44
C PRO A 14 17.10 -5.59 -8.24
N PHE A 15 16.03 -6.19 -7.72
CA PHE A 15 15.37 -7.38 -8.28
C PHE A 15 14.16 -7.08 -9.18
N THR A 16 13.87 -5.81 -9.47
CA THR A 16 12.78 -5.45 -10.40
C THR A 16 13.27 -5.60 -11.85
N PRO A 17 12.55 -6.35 -12.72
CA PRO A 17 12.91 -6.44 -14.15
C PRO A 17 13.00 -5.06 -14.82
N LEU A 18 13.77 -4.97 -15.91
CA LEU A 18 13.84 -3.75 -16.73
C LEU A 18 12.51 -3.52 -17.45
N ASN A 19 12.09 -2.25 -17.54
CA ASN A 19 10.91 -1.83 -18.30
C ASN A 19 11.04 -2.24 -19.77
N LYS A 20 9.96 -2.76 -20.35
CA LYS A 20 9.88 -3.20 -21.75
C LYS A 20 9.12 -2.14 -22.53
N LEU A 21 9.86 -1.17 -23.08
CA LEU A 21 9.29 -0.03 -23.80
C LEU A 21 8.57 -0.45 -25.10
N ASP A 22 9.08 -1.49 -25.76
CA ASP A 22 8.52 -2.13 -26.94
C ASP A 22 7.11 -2.69 -26.69
N ALA A 23 6.92 -3.36 -25.56
CA ALA A 23 5.63 -3.91 -25.14
C ALA A 23 4.77 -2.92 -24.34
N ARG A 24 5.26 -1.69 -24.09
CA ARG A 24 4.64 -0.69 -23.20
C ARG A 24 4.40 -1.21 -21.77
N ILE A 25 5.28 -2.09 -21.29
CA ILE A 25 5.20 -2.69 -19.96
C ILE A 25 6.20 -2.01 -19.03
N TRP A 26 5.69 -1.52 -17.89
CA TRP A 26 6.46 -0.83 -16.85
C TRP A 26 6.42 -1.67 -15.57
N PHE A 27 7.57 -2.22 -15.16
CA PHE A 27 7.72 -3.02 -13.94
C PHE A 27 8.05 -2.14 -12.72
N SER A 28 8.67 -0.98 -12.95
CA SER A 28 8.87 0.05 -11.94
C SER A 28 8.08 1.31 -12.31
N ARG A 29 7.69 2.09 -11.30
CA ARG A 29 7.06 3.40 -11.50
C ARG A 29 8.09 4.48 -11.81
N ASP A 30 8.73 4.34 -12.98
CA ASP A 30 9.66 5.32 -13.54
C ASP A 30 8.87 6.43 -14.24
N VAL A 31 8.43 7.43 -13.46
CA VAL A 31 7.59 8.54 -13.94
C VAL A 31 8.32 9.37 -15.00
N GLU A 32 9.63 9.52 -14.88
CA GLU A 32 10.44 10.25 -15.86
C GLU A 32 10.54 9.50 -17.19
N GLY A 33 10.82 8.20 -17.14
CA GLY A 33 10.83 7.35 -18.33
C GLY A 33 9.47 7.30 -19.02
N MET A 34 8.40 7.16 -18.24
CA MET A 34 7.02 7.17 -18.73
C MET A 34 6.67 8.50 -19.40
N ALA A 35 7.07 9.63 -18.79
CA ALA A 35 6.81 10.96 -19.33
C ALA A 35 7.56 11.22 -20.64
N LYS A 36 8.82 10.78 -20.74
CA LYS A 36 9.57 10.82 -22.00
C LYS A 36 8.93 9.96 -23.09
N PHE A 37 8.44 8.78 -22.73
CA PHE A 37 7.76 7.88 -23.67
C PHE A 37 6.43 8.46 -24.17
N ALA A 38 5.68 9.16 -23.31
CA ALA A 38 4.37 9.74 -23.62
C ALA A 38 4.44 11.21 -24.09
N ASP A 39 5.64 11.78 -24.23
CA ASP A 39 5.88 13.19 -24.55
C ASP A 39 5.05 14.17 -23.68
N CYS A 40 5.11 13.97 -22.36
CA CYS A 40 4.34 14.76 -21.40
C CYS A 40 5.18 15.20 -20.20
N ARG A 41 4.59 16.02 -19.31
CA ARG A 41 5.26 16.40 -18.06
C ARG A 41 5.35 15.21 -17.11
N PRO A 42 6.41 15.07 -16.30
CA PRO A 42 6.63 13.96 -15.37
C PRO A 42 5.72 14.05 -14.14
N VAL A 43 4.42 13.93 -14.38
CA VAL A 43 3.38 13.98 -13.37
C VAL A 43 2.55 12.72 -13.48
N PHE A 44 2.56 11.91 -12.42
CA PHE A 44 1.76 10.69 -12.33
C PHE A 44 0.55 10.94 -11.44
N ILE A 45 -0.65 10.65 -11.96
CA ILE A 45 -1.93 10.81 -11.27
C ILE A 45 -2.62 9.45 -11.21
N ASP A 46 -2.87 8.94 -9.99
CA ASP A 46 -3.66 7.73 -9.79
C ASP A 46 -5.15 8.02 -10.03
N ALA A 47 -5.80 7.24 -10.90
CA ALA A 47 -7.24 7.34 -11.13
C ALA A 47 -8.03 6.84 -9.92
N THR A 48 -9.00 7.63 -9.44
CA THR A 48 -9.93 7.18 -8.40
C THR A 48 -10.93 6.17 -8.96
N ALA A 49 -11.59 5.41 -8.09
CA ALA A 49 -12.61 4.45 -8.50
C ALA A 49 -13.74 5.13 -9.31
N GLU A 50 -14.11 6.36 -8.95
CA GLU A 50 -15.15 7.14 -9.66
C GLU A 50 -14.70 7.63 -11.05
N SER A 51 -13.40 7.60 -11.34
CA SER A 51 -12.82 8.07 -12.62
C SER A 51 -12.70 6.96 -13.66
N THR A 52 -13.29 5.78 -13.43
CA THR A 52 -13.21 4.64 -14.35
C THR A 52 -14.09 4.89 -15.58
N VAL A 53 -13.48 4.90 -16.77
CA VAL A 53 -14.17 5.02 -18.06
C VAL A 53 -14.30 3.66 -18.75
N GLN A 54 -15.40 3.44 -19.46
CA GLN A 54 -15.63 2.18 -20.20
C GLN A 54 -14.54 2.00 -21.27
N GLY A 55 -13.74 0.93 -21.15
CA GLY A 55 -12.62 0.63 -22.06
C GLY A 55 -11.28 1.31 -21.71
N GLY A 56 -11.23 2.12 -20.64
CA GLY A 56 -10.00 2.73 -20.14
C GLY A 56 -9.41 2.01 -18.92
N PRO A 57 -8.32 2.54 -18.34
CA PRO A 57 -7.70 2.01 -17.13
C PRO A 57 -8.68 1.97 -15.96
N ILE A 58 -8.75 0.84 -15.26
CA ILE A 58 -9.61 0.68 -14.07
C ILE A 58 -8.94 1.37 -12.89
N GLY A 59 -9.54 2.48 -12.43
CA GLY A 59 -9.10 3.22 -11.25
C GLY A 59 -9.38 2.48 -9.95
N GLY A 60 -8.80 2.92 -8.84
CA GLY A 60 -9.15 2.39 -7.52
C GLY A 60 -8.65 0.97 -7.19
N GLN A 61 -7.68 0.43 -7.94
CA GLN A 61 -7.05 -0.88 -7.63
C GLN A 61 -6.27 -0.90 -6.31
N THR A 62 -6.04 0.26 -5.67
CA THR A 62 -5.47 0.31 -4.31
C THR A 62 -6.55 -0.06 -3.30
N ARG A 63 -6.83 -1.36 -3.15
CA ARG A 63 -7.66 -1.90 -2.07
C ARG A 63 -6.89 -1.80 -0.75
N ALA A 64 -6.99 -0.67 -0.07
CA ALA A 64 -6.54 -0.54 1.31
C ALA A 64 -7.54 -1.25 2.25
N SER A 65 -7.63 -2.57 2.18
CA SER A 65 -8.34 -3.34 3.20
C SER A 65 -7.48 -3.42 4.45
N LEU A 66 -7.59 -2.42 5.32
CA LEU A 66 -7.03 -2.53 6.66
C LEU A 66 -7.81 -3.63 7.39
N ARG A 67 -7.17 -4.78 7.61
CA ARG A 67 -7.78 -5.88 8.37
C ARG A 67 -8.00 -5.39 9.79
N ASN A 68 -9.27 -5.32 10.23
CA ASN A 68 -9.62 -4.91 11.58
C ASN A 68 -9.37 -6.08 12.53
N GLU A 69 -8.13 -6.19 13.00
CA GLU A 69 -7.68 -7.21 13.97
C GLU A 69 -7.64 -6.66 15.40
N HIS A 70 -8.22 -5.48 15.66
CA HIS A 70 -8.12 -4.79 16.95
C HIS A 70 -8.65 -5.64 18.11
N LEU A 71 -9.75 -6.36 17.90
CA LEU A 71 -10.31 -7.25 18.91
C LEU A 71 -9.35 -8.40 19.25
N SER A 72 -8.71 -9.01 18.26
CA SER A 72 -7.74 -10.10 18.44
C SER A 72 -6.52 -9.65 19.27
N TYR A 73 -6.01 -8.45 18.98
CA TYR A 73 -4.95 -7.84 19.77
C TYR A 73 -5.37 -7.59 21.21
N ILE A 74 -6.55 -7.00 21.43
CA ILE A 74 -7.09 -6.78 22.79
C ILE A 74 -7.12 -8.10 23.55
N VAL A 75 -7.70 -9.16 22.98
CA VAL A 75 -7.79 -10.48 23.62
C VAL A 75 -6.41 -11.03 24.00
N THR A 76 -5.43 -10.90 23.10
CA THR A 76 -4.07 -11.42 23.33
C THR A 76 -3.38 -10.64 24.46
N TRP A 77 -3.39 -9.30 24.40
CA TRP A 77 -2.71 -8.46 25.38
C TRP A 77 -3.32 -8.60 26.77
N TYR A 78 -4.65 -8.59 26.88
CA TYR A 78 -5.33 -8.79 28.17
C TYR A 78 -5.20 -10.23 28.67
N GLY A 79 -5.20 -11.23 27.79
CA GLY A 79 -4.97 -12.63 28.15
C GLY A 79 -3.58 -12.85 28.77
N VAL A 80 -2.52 -12.34 28.12
CA VAL A 80 -1.15 -12.42 28.65
C VAL A 80 -1.00 -11.63 29.95
N SER A 81 -1.63 -10.45 30.04
CA SER A 81 -1.59 -9.63 31.26
C SER A 81 -2.29 -10.32 32.44
N LEU A 82 -3.46 -10.94 32.22
CA LEU A 82 -4.17 -11.69 33.26
C LEU A 82 -3.39 -12.92 33.71
N GLY A 83 -2.82 -13.69 32.77
CA GLY A 83 -2.04 -14.88 33.09
C GLY A 83 -0.79 -14.53 33.92
N THR A 84 -0.05 -13.49 33.53
CA THR A 84 1.14 -13.04 34.26
C THR A 84 0.79 -12.44 35.63
N ALA A 85 -0.28 -11.63 35.72
CA ALA A 85 -0.76 -11.10 36.99
C ALA A 85 -1.21 -12.20 37.96
N PHE A 86 -1.91 -13.22 37.47
CA PHE A 86 -2.33 -14.37 38.28
C PHE A 86 -1.13 -15.16 38.83
N LEU A 87 -0.13 -15.45 38.00
CA LEU A 87 1.09 -16.14 38.42
C LEU A 87 1.87 -15.31 39.45
N TRP A 88 1.95 -13.99 39.25
CA TRP A 88 2.59 -13.08 40.19
C TRP A 88 1.87 -13.07 41.54
N TYR A 89 0.54 -12.93 41.55
CA TYR A 89 -0.27 -12.98 42.77
C TYR A 89 -0.08 -14.29 43.53
N LYS A 90 -0.11 -15.43 42.82
CA LYS A 90 0.08 -16.75 43.44
C LYS A 90 1.50 -16.95 43.99
N LYS A 91 2.51 -16.29 43.44
CA LYS A 91 3.90 -16.47 43.83
C LYS A 91 4.32 -15.56 45.00
N PHE A 92 3.76 -14.36 45.08
CA PHE A 92 4.26 -13.30 45.98
C PHE A 92 3.26 -12.84 47.04
N ILE A 93 1.94 -13.03 46.84
CA ILE A 93 0.91 -12.57 47.77
C ILE A 93 0.29 -13.74 48.55
N ARG A 94 0.01 -14.85 47.86
CA ARG A 94 -0.45 -16.10 48.47
C ARG A 94 0.73 -17.02 48.77
#